data_AF-F9HPK0-F1
#
_entry.id   AF-F9HPK0-F1
#
_cell.length_a   1.000
_cell.length_b   1.000
_cell.length_c   1.000
_cell.angle_alpha   90.00
_cell.angle_beta   90.00
_cell.angle_gamma   90.00
#
_symmetry.space_group_name_H-M   'P 1'
#
loop_
_entity.id
_entity.type
_entity.pdbx_description
1 polymer ?
#
loop_
_entity_poly.entity_id
_entity_poly.type
_entity_poly.pdbx_seq_one_letter_code
_entity_poly.pdbx_strand_id
1 'polypeptide(L)'
;MEFFGNKPFTQQPERTISQADQLLDYKSWSEEDRKMFSEQRRREEQALLAHDYALERAEEKGLERGLERGKVEGREEGKLFAFLDMVRQHVLTSEFASQQLDMSVAEFEALLKDHHK
;
A
#
# COMPACT_ATOMS: atom_id res chain seq x y z
N MET A 1 54.57 15.07 -15.38
CA MET A 1 53.34 15.80 -15.74
C MET A 1 52.37 15.68 -14.58
N GLU A 2 52.28 16.69 -13.73
CA GLU A 2 51.26 16.82 -12.69
C GLU A 2 50.25 17.87 -13.19
N PHE A 3 49.09 17.41 -13.67
CA PHE A 3 48.13 18.24 -14.40
C PHE A 3 46.94 18.73 -13.54
N PHE A 4 46.95 18.49 -12.23
CA PHE A 4 45.83 18.87 -11.36
C PHE A 4 46.31 19.46 -10.03
N GLY A 5 47.05 20.57 -10.10
CA GLY A 5 47.13 21.48 -8.96
C GLY A 5 45.84 22.28 -8.89
N ASN A 6 45.02 22.03 -7.86
CA ASN A 6 43.78 22.79 -7.62
C ASN A 6 44.09 24.30 -7.65
N LYS A 7 43.51 25.03 -8.61
CA LYS A 7 43.58 26.49 -8.61
C LYS A 7 42.85 26.98 -7.34
N PRO A 8 43.43 27.90 -6.56
CA PRO A 8 42.69 28.53 -5.47
C PRO A 8 41.43 29.20 -6.04
N PHE A 9 40.33 29.14 -5.30
CA PHE A 9 39.08 29.80 -5.69
C PHE A 9 39.36 31.27 -6.03
N THR A 10 39.06 31.68 -7.26
CA THR A 10 39.23 33.07 -7.72
C THR A 10 38.14 34.01 -7.20
N GLN A 11 37.05 33.46 -6.67
CA GLN A 11 35.99 34.19 -6.00
C GLN A 11 36.15 34.01 -4.49
N GLN A 12 35.99 35.08 -3.71
CA GLN A 12 36.02 35.02 -2.24
C GLN A 12 34.77 34.26 -1.77
N PRO A 13 34.87 32.97 -1.40
CA PRO A 13 33.71 32.19 -0.99
C PRO A 13 33.06 32.83 0.24
N GLU A 14 33.82 33.55 1.07
CA GLU A 14 33.29 34.25 2.24
C GLU A 14 32.21 35.26 1.86
N ARG A 15 32.34 35.96 0.71
CA ARG A 15 31.32 36.91 0.25
C ARG A 15 30.07 36.21 -0.25
N THR A 16 30.21 35.16 -1.05
CA THR A 16 29.06 34.39 -1.56
C THR A 16 28.34 33.67 -0.43
N ILE A 17 29.09 33.12 0.53
CA ILE A 17 28.54 32.48 1.73
C ILE A 17 27.84 33.53 2.61
N SER A 18 28.44 34.71 2.83
CA SER A 18 27.79 35.79 3.61
C SER A 18 26.51 36.31 2.96
N GLN A 19 26.49 36.41 1.62
CA GLN A 19 25.29 36.80 0.87
C GLN A 19 24.20 35.72 0.95
N ALA A 20 24.58 34.45 0.87
CA ALA A 20 23.65 33.35 1.08
C ALA A 20 23.08 33.33 2.51
N ASP A 21 23.91 33.61 3.52
CA ASP A 21 23.50 33.66 4.92
C ASP A 21 22.51 34.81 5.19
N GLN A 22 22.69 35.96 4.54
CA GLN A 22 21.75 37.08 4.59
C GLN A 22 20.38 36.76 3.97
N LEU A 23 20.36 35.96 2.90
CA LEU A 23 19.11 35.50 2.27
C LEU A 23 18.34 34.51 3.16
N LEU A 24 19.06 33.78 4.03
CA LEU A 24 18.46 32.87 5.01
C LEU A 24 17.97 33.58 6.28
N ASP A 25 18.30 34.86 6.47
CA ASP A 25 17.81 35.63 7.62
C ASP A 25 16.34 36.02 7.44
N TYR A 26 15.45 35.29 8.09
CA TYR A 26 14.01 35.57 8.12
C TYR A 26 13.66 37.01 8.55
N LYS A 27 14.53 37.67 9.33
CA LYS A 27 14.30 39.06 9.77
C LYS A 27 14.55 40.08 8.67
N SER A 28 15.32 39.73 7.64
CA SER A 28 15.64 40.59 6.49
C SER A 28 14.58 40.52 5.37
N TRP A 29 13.64 39.56 5.45
CA TRP A 29 12.61 39.33 4.43
C TRP A 29 11.53 40.42 4.40
N SER A 30 11.00 40.68 3.20
CA SER A 30 9.84 41.56 3.01
C SER A 30 8.56 40.94 3.59
N GLU A 31 7.52 41.76 3.75
CA GLU A 31 6.21 41.27 4.21
C GLU A 31 5.60 40.29 3.20
N GLU A 32 5.76 40.57 1.91
CA GLU A 32 5.34 39.70 0.81
C GLU A 32 6.05 38.34 0.86
N ASP A 33 7.37 38.30 1.07
CA ASP A 33 8.14 37.04 1.15
C ASP A 33 7.67 36.17 2.33
N ARG A 34 7.44 36.79 3.50
CA ARG A 34 6.93 36.08 4.68
C ARG A 34 5.53 35.53 4.45
N LYS A 35 4.65 36.31 3.82
CA LYS A 35 3.30 35.88 3.48
C LYS A 35 3.32 34.71 2.50
N MET A 36 4.08 34.82 1.42
CA MET A 36 4.23 33.75 0.43
C MET A 36 4.80 32.47 1.06
N PHE A 37 5.82 32.60 1.91
CA PHE A 37 6.40 31.45 2.62
C PHE A 37 5.37 30.80 3.56
N SER A 38 4.64 31.59 4.36
CA SER A 38 3.62 31.05 5.27
C SER A 38 2.44 30.40 4.52
N GLU A 39 2.01 30.96 3.39
CA GLU A 39 0.98 30.36 2.53
C GLU A 39 1.47 29.06 1.90
N GLN A 40 2.72 29.02 1.44
CA GLN A 40 3.35 27.83 0.89
C GLN A 40 3.44 26.73 1.96
N ARG A 41 3.88 27.05 3.18
CA ARG A 41 3.92 26.12 4.32
C ARG A 41 2.54 25.58 4.65
N ARG A 42 1.52 26.45 4.72
CA ARG A 42 0.14 26.04 4.95
C ARG A 42 -0.35 25.08 3.86
N ARG A 43 -0.01 25.35 2.59
CA ARG A 43 -0.38 24.47 1.46
C ARG A 43 0.31 23.13 1.54
N GLU A 44 1.60 23.10 1.88
CA GLU A 44 2.37 21.87 2.09
C GLU A 44 1.76 21.02 3.21
N GLU A 45 1.43 21.64 4.34
CA GLU A 45 0.77 20.97 5.47
C GLU A 45 -0.59 20.40 5.07
N GLN A 46 -1.41 21.16 4.31
CA GLN A 46 -2.69 20.67 3.80
C GLN A 46 -2.53 19.51 2.82
N ALA A 47 -1.53 19.57 1.95
CA ALA A 47 -1.24 18.49 1.00
C ALA A 47 -0.81 17.21 1.73
N LEU A 48 0.01 17.34 2.77
CA LEU A 48 0.42 16.21 3.60
C LEU A 48 -0.77 15.58 4.33
N LEU A 49 -1.62 16.40 4.96
CA LEU A 49 -2.82 15.91 5.63
C LEU A 49 -3.79 15.21 4.67
N ALA A 50 -4.00 15.76 3.48
CA ALA A 50 -4.84 15.15 2.46
C ALA A 50 -4.27 13.82 1.95
N HIS A 51 -2.95 13.74 1.82
CA HIS A 51 -2.24 12.50 1.47
C HIS A 51 -2.44 11.43 2.55
N ASP A 52 -2.22 11.78 3.82
CA ASP A 52 -2.34 10.85 4.94
C ASP A 52 -3.78 10.34 5.08
N TYR A 53 -4.77 11.22 4.93
CA TYR A 53 -6.18 10.84 4.89
C TYR A 53 -6.51 9.89 3.73
N ALA A 54 -5.97 10.14 2.55
CA ALA A 54 -6.19 9.28 1.40
C ALA A 54 -5.57 7.88 1.60
N LEU A 55 -4.39 7.82 2.24
CA LEU A 55 -3.72 6.57 2.58
C LEU A 55 -4.53 5.77 3.60
N GLU A 56 -4.92 6.38 4.72
CA GLU A 56 -5.74 5.75 5.76
C GLU A 56 -7.04 5.19 5.17
N ARG A 57 -7.71 5.97 4.31
CA ARG A 57 -8.96 5.53 3.66
C ARG A 57 -8.74 4.40 2.67
N ALA A 58 -7.59 4.34 2.02
CA ALA A 58 -7.24 3.25 1.10
C ALA A 58 -6.96 1.96 1.87
N GLU A 59 -6.25 2.04 2.99
CA GLU A 59 -5.98 0.90 3.88
C GLU A 59 -7.26 0.33 4.48
N GLU A 60 -8.14 1.19 5.02
CA GLU A 60 -9.43 0.78 5.59
C GLU A 60 -10.29 0.05 4.56
N LYS A 61 -10.45 0.62 3.37
CA LYS A 61 -11.23 0.00 2.28
C LYS A 61 -10.58 -1.29 1.77
N GLY A 62 -9.24 -1.32 1.71
CA GLY A 62 -8.50 -2.50 1.30
C GLY A 62 -8.70 -3.66 2.28
N LEU A 63 -8.61 -3.36 3.58
CA LEU A 63 -8.81 -4.31 4.65
C LEU A 63 -10.26 -4.82 4.69
N GLU A 64 -11.24 -3.92 4.60
CA GLU A 64 -12.66 -4.29 4.58
C GLU A 64 -12.97 -5.23 3.42
N ARG A 65 -12.53 -4.90 2.21
CA ARG A 65 -12.71 -5.76 1.03
C ARG A 65 -11.98 -7.09 1.17
N GLY A 66 -10.77 -7.08 1.72
CA GLY A 66 -10.00 -8.29 1.98
C GLY A 66 -10.70 -9.21 2.97
N LEU A 67 -11.26 -8.65 4.05
CA LEU A 67 -12.01 -9.39 5.06
C LEU A 67 -13.34 -9.92 4.51
N GLU A 68 -14.08 -9.13 3.73
CA GLU A 68 -15.32 -9.60 3.10
C GLU A 68 -15.05 -10.75 2.13
N ARG A 69 -14.05 -10.59 1.24
CA ARG A 69 -13.65 -11.66 0.31
C ARG A 69 -13.19 -12.89 1.05
N GLY A 70 -12.31 -12.75 2.03
CA GLY A 70 -11.82 -13.87 2.83
C GLY A 70 -12.93 -14.57 3.62
N LYS A 71 -13.96 -13.85 4.08
CA LYS A 71 -15.13 -14.47 4.73
C LYS A 71 -15.99 -15.25 3.74
N VAL A 72 -16.20 -14.74 2.53
CA VAL A 72 -16.97 -15.43 1.49
C VAL A 72 -16.22 -16.66 1.02
N GLU A 73 -14.96 -16.50 0.61
CA GLU A 73 -14.07 -17.57 0.16
C GLU A 73 -13.92 -18.64 1.26
N GLY A 74 -13.62 -18.24 2.50
CA GLY A 74 -13.49 -19.18 3.61
C GLY A 74 -14.79 -19.91 3.96
N ARG A 75 -15.96 -19.30 3.72
CA ARG A 75 -17.26 -19.97 3.89
C ARG A 75 -17.51 -20.98 2.78
N GLU A 76 -17.17 -20.65 1.53
CA GLU A 76 -17.29 -21.56 0.40
C GLU A 76 -16.32 -22.74 0.53
N GLU A 77 -15.07 -22.48 0.91
CA GLU A 77 -14.08 -23.51 1.23
C GLU A 77 -14.54 -24.39 2.39
N GLY A 78 -15.03 -23.79 3.49
CA GLY A 78 -15.58 -24.56 4.61
C GLY A 78 -16.77 -25.43 4.24
N LYS A 79 -17.66 -24.94 3.35
CA LYS A 79 -18.75 -25.73 2.79
C LYS A 79 -18.20 -26.90 1.97
N LEU A 80 -17.24 -26.66 1.08
CA LEU A 80 -16.59 -27.70 0.28
C LEU A 80 -16.00 -28.80 1.18
N PHE A 81 -15.23 -28.43 2.21
CA PHE A 81 -14.64 -29.40 3.14
C PHE A 81 -15.68 -30.22 3.90
N ALA A 82 -16.79 -29.60 4.32
CA ALA A 82 -17.88 -30.32 4.98
C ALA A 82 -18.50 -31.38 4.04
N PHE A 83 -18.72 -31.06 2.77
CA PHE A 83 -19.22 -32.04 1.80
C PHE A 83 -18.20 -33.15 1.52
N LEU A 84 -16.91 -32.83 1.39
CA LEU A 84 -15.85 -33.83 1.24
C LEU A 84 -15.85 -34.81 2.43
N ASP A 85 -15.96 -34.31 3.66
CA ASP A 85 -16.01 -35.14 4.87
C ASP A 85 -17.26 -36.03 4.91
N MET A 86 -18.44 -35.46 4.60
CA MET A 86 -19.69 -36.22 4.56
C MET A 86 -19.69 -37.35 3.51
N VAL A 87 -19.06 -37.12 2.34
CA VAL A 87 -18.91 -38.17 1.32
C VAL A 87 -17.94 -39.26 1.79
N ARG A 88 -16.85 -38.89 2.47
CA ARG A 88 -15.89 -39.87 3.06
C ARG A 88 -16.52 -40.73 4.13
N GLN A 89 -17.38 -40.14 4.96
CA GLN A 89 -18.12 -40.86 5.98
C GLN A 89 -19.29 -41.69 5.40
N HIS A 90 -19.42 -41.73 4.07
CA HIS A 90 -20.52 -42.38 3.35
C HIS A 90 -21.91 -41.89 3.77
N VAL A 91 -21.99 -40.66 4.30
CA VAL A 91 -23.25 -39.99 4.66
C VAL A 91 -23.94 -39.43 3.42
N LEU A 92 -23.16 -38.96 2.45
CA LEU A 92 -23.63 -38.44 1.16
C LEU A 92 -22.92 -39.14 -0.01
N THR A 93 -23.53 -39.09 -1.19
CA THR A 93 -22.89 -39.54 -2.43
C THR A 93 -22.17 -38.38 -3.14
N SER A 94 -21.16 -38.69 -3.95
CA SER A 94 -20.41 -37.71 -4.73
C SER A 94 -21.31 -36.91 -5.67
N GLU A 95 -22.35 -37.52 -6.22
CA GLU A 95 -23.30 -36.88 -7.13
C GLU A 95 -24.15 -35.82 -6.42
N PHE A 96 -24.62 -36.13 -5.21
CA PHE A 96 -25.40 -35.17 -4.43
C PHE A 96 -24.52 -34.00 -3.97
N ALA A 97 -23.31 -34.29 -3.49
CA ALA A 97 -22.36 -33.26 -3.07
C ALA A 97 -21.95 -32.35 -4.23
N SER A 98 -21.64 -32.91 -5.41
CA SER A 98 -21.26 -32.13 -6.60
C SER A 98 -22.39 -31.24 -7.07
N GLN A 99 -23.64 -31.72 -7.05
CA GLN A 99 -24.81 -30.93 -7.39
C GLN A 99 -25.04 -29.76 -6.41
N GLN A 100 -24.82 -29.96 -5.10
CA GLN A 100 -24.98 -28.89 -4.09
C GLN A 100 -23.85 -27.84 -4.12
N LEU A 101 -22.72 -28.17 -4.74
CA LEU A 101 -21.57 -27.30 -4.93
C LEU A 101 -21.50 -26.71 -6.34
N ASP A 102 -22.49 -26.99 -7.19
CA ASP A 102 -22.58 -26.54 -8.59
C ASP A 102 -21.32 -26.88 -9.42
N MET A 103 -20.81 -28.10 -9.23
CA MET A 103 -19.65 -28.63 -9.96
C MET A 103 -19.94 -30.03 -10.54
N SER A 104 -19.10 -30.47 -11.47
CA SER A 104 -19.23 -31.82 -12.02
C SER A 104 -18.80 -32.89 -11.01
N VAL A 105 -19.36 -34.10 -11.17
CA VAL A 105 -18.98 -35.26 -10.34
C VAL A 105 -17.48 -35.55 -10.46
N ALA A 106 -16.91 -35.42 -11.66
CA ALA A 106 -15.50 -35.67 -11.91
C ALA A 106 -14.58 -34.68 -11.18
N GLU A 107 -14.95 -33.39 -11.15
CA GLU A 107 -14.22 -32.36 -10.39
C GLU A 107 -14.27 -32.64 -8.89
N PHE A 108 -15.46 -32.99 -8.37
CA PHE A 108 -15.61 -33.33 -6.96
C PHE A 108 -14.80 -34.58 -6.57
N GLU A 109 -14.83 -35.63 -7.39
CA GLU A 109 -14.05 -36.84 -7.14
C GLU A 109 -12.53 -36.61 -7.22
N ALA A 110 -12.07 -35.71 -8.09
CA ALA A 110 -10.68 -35.31 -8.12
C ALA A 110 -10.26 -34.63 -6.81
N LEU A 111 -11.06 -33.68 -6.32
CA LEU A 111 -10.85 -33.03 -5.01
C LEU A 111 -10.86 -34.03 -3.86
N LEU A 112 -11.78 -35.01 -3.89
CA LEU A 112 -11.88 -36.04 -2.87
C LEU A 112 -10.60 -36.90 -2.77
N LYS A 113 -9.97 -37.21 -3.91
CA LYS A 113 -8.70 -37.95 -4.02
C LYS A 113 -7.50 -37.10 -3.62
N ASP A 114 -7.44 -35.85 -4.04
CA ASP A 114 -6.32 -34.95 -3.73
C ASP A 114 -6.24 -34.60 -2.24
N HIS A 115 -7.38 -34.41 -1.59
CA HIS A 115 -7.46 -34.17 -0.15
C HIS A 115 -7.33 -35.46 0.70
N HIS A 116 -6.86 -36.57 0.11
CA HIS A 116 -6.67 -37.86 0.79
C HIS A 116 -5.22 -38.11 1.25
N LYS A 117 -4.37 -37.06 1.25
CA LYS A 117 -2.99 -37.10 1.77
C LYS A 117 -2.85 -36.43 3.13
#